data_AF-A0A1G1ING6-F1
#
_entry.id   AF-A0A1G1ING6-F1
#
_cell.length_a   1.000
_cell.length_b   1.000
_cell.length_c   1.000
_cell.angle_alpha   90.00
_cell.angle_beta   90.00
_cell.angle_gamma   90.00
#
_symmetry.space_group_name_H-M   'P 1'
#
loop_
_entity.id
_entity.type
_entity.pdbx_description
1 polymer ?
#
loop_
_entity_poly.entity_id
_entity_poly.type
_entity_poly.pdbx_seq_one_letter_code
_entity_poly.pdbx_strand_id
1 'polypeptide(L)'
;MLKGEKGFTMVEAMVSVMIMSIMIILTMQAFTTGSRMWDVTYTGSRLAGESRMAVERLSRELRNSALSRISIPQTGTLQFQVPSSIDSNGNITWSGWIQYSIGGLNNEQLIRQDLTAGTSTVVANKVTTLQFVSNANPPTLTVNLTAQDATDYGTVIPVPLSATVELRN
;
A
#
# COMPACT_ATOMS: atom_id res chain seq x y z
N MET A 1 15.28 55.66 -46.13
CA MET A 1 14.44 54.73 -46.90
C MET A 1 14.02 53.61 -45.96
N LEU A 2 12.82 53.70 -45.37
CA LEU A 2 12.28 52.68 -44.48
C LEU A 2 11.68 51.58 -45.38
N LYS A 3 12.29 50.40 -45.32
CA LYS A 3 11.90 49.19 -46.06
C LYS A 3 10.52 48.78 -45.54
N GLY A 4 9.49 48.91 -46.37
CA GLY A 4 8.12 48.55 -46.01
C GLY A 4 8.03 47.09 -45.58
N GLU A 5 7.68 46.86 -44.32
CA GLU A 5 7.43 45.53 -43.77
C GLU A 5 6.19 44.96 -44.48
N LYS A 6 6.35 43.83 -45.19
CA LYS A 6 5.24 43.14 -45.84
C LYS A 6 4.33 42.57 -44.75
N GLY A 7 3.11 43.10 -44.65
CA GLY A 7 2.08 42.58 -43.75
C GLY A 7 1.64 41.16 -44.14
N PHE A 8 1.22 40.40 -43.12
CA PHE A 8 0.78 39.01 -43.24
C PHE A 8 -0.42 38.86 -44.19
N THR A 9 -0.40 37.85 -45.06
CA THR A 9 -1.56 37.58 -45.93
C THR A 9 -2.65 36.81 -45.17
N MET A 10 -3.92 37.01 -45.54
CA MET A 10 -5.05 36.34 -44.87
C MET A 10 -4.93 34.80 -44.90
N VAL A 11 -4.44 34.26 -46.01
CA VAL A 11 -4.21 32.81 -46.19
C VAL A 11 -3.13 32.31 -45.24
N GLU A 12 -2.05 33.07 -45.09
CA GLU A 12 -0.94 32.74 -44.19
C GLU A 12 -1.41 32.73 -42.72
N ALA A 13 -2.32 33.65 -42.35
CA ALA A 13 -2.95 33.66 -41.02
C ALA A 13 -3.81 32.41 -40.79
N MET A 14 -4.60 31.99 -41.78
CA MET A 14 -5.43 30.78 -41.68
C MET A 14 -4.58 29.51 -41.54
N VAL A 15 -3.51 29.38 -42.33
CA VAL A 15 -2.57 28.25 -42.24
C VAL A 15 -1.86 28.24 -40.87
N SER A 16 -1.47 29.41 -40.36
CA SER A 16 -0.83 29.52 -39.03
C SER A 16 -1.75 29.05 -37.91
N VAL A 17 -3.02 29.47 -37.92
CA VAL A 17 -4.02 29.05 -36.93
C VAL A 17 -4.30 27.54 -37.04
N MET A 18 -4.33 27.00 -38.26
CA MET A 18 -4.52 25.56 -38.47
C MET A 18 -3.37 24.75 -37.87
N ILE A 19 -2.12 25.14 -38.15
CA ILE A 19 -0.94 24.49 -37.57
C ILE A 19 -0.95 24.62 -36.05
N MET A 20 -1.26 25.80 -35.52
CA MET A 20 -1.34 26.04 -34.08
C MET A 20 -2.39 25.15 -33.41
N SER A 21 -3.56 24.97 -34.04
CA SER A 21 -4.63 24.12 -33.53
C SER A 21 -4.20 22.65 -33.46
N ILE A 22 -3.52 22.15 -34.49
CA ILE A 22 -2.98 20.78 -34.49
C ILE A 22 -1.95 20.62 -33.37
N MET A 23 -1.05 21.60 -33.19
CA MET A 23 -0.04 21.58 -32.12
C MET A 23 -0.68 21.60 -30.72
N ILE A 24 -1.76 22.35 -30.52
CA ILE A 24 -2.50 22.38 -29.25
C ILE A 24 -3.11 21.00 -28.95
N ILE A 25 -3.73 20.36 -29.95
CA ILE A 25 -4.35 19.04 -29.77
C ILE A 25 -3.27 17.99 -29.40
N LEU A 26 -2.14 18.00 -30.12
CA LEU A 26 -1.05 17.06 -29.85
C LEU A 26 -0.44 17.26 -28.46
N THR A 27 -0.22 18.51 -28.04
CA THR A 27 0.33 18.80 -26.70
C THR A 27 -0.66 18.43 -25.59
N MET A 28 -1.96 18.68 -25.78
CA MET A 28 -3.00 18.26 -24.84
C MET A 28 -3.09 16.74 -24.70
N GLN A 29 -2.98 15.99 -25.79
CA GLN A 29 -2.96 14.52 -25.74
C GLN A 29 -1.72 13.99 -25.01
N ALA A 30 -0.54 14.57 -25.28
CA ALA A 30 0.68 14.21 -24.58
C ALA A 30 0.57 14.49 -23.06
N PHE A 31 0.02 15.65 -22.69
CA PHE A 31 -0.16 16.04 -21.29
C PHE A 31 -1.18 15.16 -20.54
N THR A 32 -2.33 14.88 -21.15
CA THR A 32 -3.35 14.00 -20.54
C THR A 32 -2.86 12.56 -20.39
N THR A 33 -2.07 12.06 -21.33
CA THR A 33 -1.46 10.73 -21.21
C THR A 33 -0.38 10.72 -20.14
N GLY A 34 0.47 11.75 -20.09
CA GLY A 34 1.51 11.87 -19.08
C GLY A 34 0.96 11.97 -17.66
N SER A 35 -0.08 12.78 -17.45
CA SER A 35 -0.75 12.92 -16.14
C SER A 35 -1.39 11.61 -15.67
N ARG A 36 -2.07 10.87 -16.55
CA ARG A 36 -2.59 9.53 -16.26
C ARG A 36 -1.49 8.56 -15.83
N MET A 37 -0.36 8.55 -16.56
CA MET A 37 0.74 7.64 -16.25
C MET A 37 1.44 8.01 -14.94
N TRP A 38 1.57 9.31 -14.67
CA TRP A 38 2.06 9.82 -13.40
C TRP A 38 1.19 9.35 -12.24
N ASP A 39 -0.12 9.51 -12.34
CA ASP A 39 -1.05 9.14 -11.28
C ASP A 39 -1.05 7.62 -11.01
N VAL A 40 -1.04 6.80 -12.07
CA VAL A 40 -0.91 5.34 -11.95
C VAL A 40 0.38 4.97 -11.20
N THR A 41 1.50 5.60 -11.56
CA THR A 41 2.79 5.32 -10.95
C THR A 41 2.84 5.78 -9.49
N TYR A 42 2.32 6.98 -9.22
CA TYR A 42 2.26 7.57 -7.89
C TYR A 42 1.41 6.72 -6.95
N THR A 43 0.18 6.38 -7.37
CA THR A 43 -0.76 5.56 -6.60
C THR A 43 -0.18 4.17 -6.37
N GLY A 44 0.34 3.49 -7.40
CA GLY A 44 0.96 2.17 -7.23
C GLY A 44 2.17 2.19 -6.29
N SER A 45 3.04 3.19 -6.39
CA SER A 45 4.21 3.35 -5.51
C SER A 45 3.83 3.60 -4.06
N ARG A 46 2.83 4.48 -3.82
CA ARG A 46 2.30 4.75 -2.48
C ARG A 46 1.74 3.49 -1.83
N LEU A 47 0.87 2.76 -2.55
CA LEU A 47 0.29 1.51 -2.03
C LEU A 47 1.36 0.45 -1.72
N ALA A 48 2.34 0.29 -2.60
CA ALA A 48 3.44 -0.64 -2.38
C ALA A 48 4.30 -0.25 -1.17
N GLY A 49 4.60 1.04 -1.00
CA GLY A 49 5.35 1.56 0.14
C GLY A 49 4.61 1.32 1.47
N GLU A 50 3.33 1.67 1.52
CA GLU A 50 2.48 1.47 2.71
C GLU A 50 2.35 -0.02 3.07
N SER A 51 2.08 -0.87 2.08
CA SER A 51 1.98 -2.33 2.27
C SER A 51 3.28 -2.94 2.78
N ARG A 52 4.43 -2.52 2.23
CA ARG A 52 5.75 -2.98 2.69
C ARG A 52 6.04 -2.56 4.12
N MET A 53 5.75 -1.31 4.48
CA MET A 53 5.93 -0.85 5.86
C MET A 53 5.06 -1.61 6.84
N ALA A 54 3.81 -1.90 6.45
CA ALA A 54 2.88 -2.67 7.25
C ALA A 54 3.34 -4.10 7.49
N VAL A 55 3.76 -4.80 6.42
CA VAL A 55 4.30 -6.16 6.50
C VAL A 55 5.61 -6.19 7.28
N GLU A 56 6.51 -5.21 7.11
CA GLU A 56 7.76 -5.11 7.86
C GLU A 56 7.51 -4.88 9.36
N ARG A 57 6.55 -4.03 9.70
CA ARG A 57 6.13 -3.86 11.10
C ARG A 57 5.59 -5.16 11.68
N LEU A 58 4.66 -5.81 10.99
CA LEU A 58 4.08 -7.09 11.41
C LEU A 58 5.16 -8.18 11.54
N SER A 59 6.10 -8.24 10.59
CA SER A 59 7.19 -9.23 10.59
C SER A 59 8.14 -9.03 11.77
N ARG A 60 8.45 -7.78 12.14
CA ARG A 60 9.25 -7.47 13.32
C ARG A 60 8.56 -7.87 14.62
N GLU A 61 7.26 -7.63 14.72
CA GLU A 61 6.48 -8.05 15.90
C GLU A 61 6.40 -9.58 16.00
N LEU A 62 6.18 -10.26 14.87
CA LEU A 62 6.12 -11.72 14.80
C LEU A 62 7.44 -12.42 15.13
N ARG A 63 8.58 -11.84 14.72
CA ARG A 63 9.90 -12.38 15.05
C ARG A 63 10.16 -12.42 16.55
N ASN A 64 9.51 -11.54 17.31
CA ASN A 64 9.60 -11.51 18.77
C ASN A 64 8.58 -12.47 19.44
N SER A 65 7.62 -13.00 18.69
CA SER A 65 6.65 -13.98 19.19
C SER A 65 7.24 -15.39 19.19
N ALA A 66 6.73 -16.25 20.08
CA ALA A 66 6.96 -17.69 20.01
C ALA A 66 5.88 -18.38 19.18
N LEU A 67 6.21 -19.52 18.56
CA LEU A 67 5.26 -20.34 17.80
C LEU A 67 4.03 -20.75 18.64
N SER A 68 4.26 -21.13 19.91
CA SER A 68 3.19 -21.52 20.85
C SER A 68 2.24 -20.39 21.24
N ARG A 69 2.58 -19.14 20.90
CA ARG A 69 1.83 -17.93 21.21
C ARG A 69 1.20 -17.28 19.98
N ILE A 70 1.13 -18.00 18.86
CA ILE A 70 0.49 -17.56 17.63
C ILE A 70 -0.76 -18.39 17.38
N SER A 71 -1.86 -17.73 17.02
CA SER A 71 -3.13 -18.35 16.67
C SER A 71 -3.74 -17.65 15.47
N ILE A 72 -4.30 -18.42 14.54
CA ILE A 72 -5.05 -17.93 13.38
C ILE A 72 -6.49 -18.39 13.58
N PRO A 73 -7.33 -17.62 14.30
CA PRO A 73 -8.69 -18.07 14.63
C PRO A 73 -9.60 -18.18 13.40
N GLN A 74 -9.36 -17.36 12.37
CA GLN A 74 -10.10 -17.35 11.11
C GLN A 74 -9.24 -16.77 9.99
N THR A 75 -9.66 -16.97 8.73
CA THR A 75 -9.01 -16.39 7.55
C THR A 75 -8.91 -14.87 7.68
N GLY A 76 -7.70 -14.33 7.46
CA GLY A 76 -7.44 -12.89 7.51
C GLY A 76 -7.40 -12.30 8.93
N THR A 77 -7.40 -13.13 9.97
CA THR A 77 -7.17 -12.69 11.35
C THR A 77 -6.00 -13.45 11.96
N LEU A 78 -5.04 -12.73 12.53
CA LEU A 78 -3.88 -13.29 13.22
C LEU A 78 -3.85 -12.74 14.64
N GLN A 79 -3.66 -13.62 15.61
CA GLN A 79 -3.47 -13.27 17.02
C GLN A 79 -2.12 -13.79 17.49
N PHE A 80 -1.36 -12.94 18.19
CA PHE A 80 -0.09 -13.35 18.78
C PHE A 80 0.26 -12.58 20.05
N GLN A 81 1.25 -13.04 20.80
CA GLN A 81 1.77 -12.35 21.98
C GLN A 81 3.27 -12.08 21.83
N VAL A 82 3.73 -10.94 22.34
CA VAL A 82 5.16 -10.59 22.37
C VAL A 82 5.66 -10.55 23.80
N PRO A 83 6.93 -10.87 24.07
CA PRO A 83 7.49 -10.76 25.41
C PRO A 83 7.52 -9.28 25.85
N SER A 84 7.00 -8.99 27.05
CA SER A 84 6.94 -7.63 27.60
C SER A 84 8.04 -7.37 28.65
N SER A 85 8.34 -8.35 29.50
CA SER A 85 9.31 -8.22 30.58
C SER A 85 9.81 -9.59 31.03
N ILE A 86 10.85 -9.61 31.86
CA ILE A 86 11.32 -10.81 32.56
C ILE A 86 11.01 -10.60 34.04
N ASP A 87 10.38 -11.57 34.67
CA ASP A 87 10.06 -11.51 36.11
C ASP A 87 11.33 -11.69 36.96
N SER A 88 11.22 -11.46 38.28
CA SER A 88 12.35 -11.63 39.22
C SER A 88 12.87 -13.07 39.31
N ASN A 89 12.14 -14.04 38.74
CA ASN A 89 12.46 -15.46 38.73
C ASN A 89 13.05 -15.89 37.38
N GLY A 90 13.26 -14.96 36.44
CA GLY A 90 13.82 -15.23 35.11
C GLY A 90 12.82 -15.74 34.07
N ASN A 91 11.52 -15.76 34.35
CA ASN A 91 10.50 -16.15 33.38
C ASN A 91 10.07 -14.97 32.52
N ILE A 92 9.79 -15.26 31.25
CA ILE A 92 9.27 -14.29 30.30
C ILE A 92 7.80 -14.00 30.62
N THR A 93 7.50 -12.74 30.95
CA THR A 93 6.14 -12.21 30.97
C THR A 93 5.74 -11.80 29.56
N TRP A 94 4.56 -12.24 29.14
CA TRP A 94 4.03 -11.98 27.80
C TRP A 94 3.04 -10.82 27.82
N SER A 95 2.97 -10.09 26.71
CA SER A 95 1.98 -9.05 26.47
C SER A 95 0.56 -9.62 26.42
N GLY A 96 -0.40 -8.70 26.41
CA GLY A 96 -1.74 -8.98 25.92
C GLY A 96 -1.74 -9.55 24.50
N TRP A 97 -2.85 -10.18 24.11
CA TRP A 97 -3.04 -10.67 22.74
C TRP A 97 -3.12 -9.48 21.77
N ILE A 98 -2.24 -9.49 20.77
CA ILE A 98 -2.26 -8.55 19.65
C ILE A 98 -2.98 -9.22 18.49
N GLN A 99 -3.95 -8.53 17.90
CA GLN A 99 -4.69 -8.99 16.74
C GLN A 99 -4.39 -8.12 15.52
N TYR A 100 -4.15 -8.77 14.39
CA TYR A 100 -4.14 -8.15 13.07
C TYR A 100 -5.31 -8.66 12.25
N SER A 101 -6.11 -7.74 11.70
CA SER A 101 -7.26 -8.07 10.86
C SER A 101 -7.57 -6.93 9.90
N ILE A 102 -8.26 -7.23 8.80
CA ILE A 102 -8.89 -6.20 7.97
C ILE A 102 -10.14 -5.67 8.70
N GLY A 103 -10.31 -4.35 8.69
CA GLY A 103 -11.48 -3.68 9.26
C GLY A 103 -11.42 -2.17 9.00
N GLY A 104 -11.99 -1.40 9.93
CA GLY A 104 -11.92 0.07 9.90
C GLY A 104 -12.83 0.68 8.85
N LEU A 105 -12.40 1.79 8.25
CA LEU A 105 -13.18 2.48 7.24
C LEU A 105 -13.39 1.57 6.03
N ASN A 106 -14.64 1.32 5.66
CA ASN A 106 -15.06 0.48 4.54
C ASN A 106 -14.54 -0.97 4.53
N ASN A 107 -14.02 -1.47 5.66
CA ASN A 107 -13.29 -2.74 5.72
C ASN A 107 -12.08 -2.81 4.76
N GLU A 108 -11.40 -1.68 4.56
CA GLU A 108 -10.23 -1.57 3.68
C GLU A 108 -8.95 -1.24 4.47
N GLN A 109 -8.92 -1.41 5.78
CA GLN A 109 -7.76 -1.06 6.59
C GLN A 109 -7.21 -2.28 7.33
N LEU A 110 -5.89 -2.46 7.28
CA LEU A 110 -5.21 -3.37 8.18
C LEU A 110 -5.12 -2.70 9.56
N ILE A 111 -5.77 -3.30 10.54
CA ILE A 111 -5.78 -2.81 11.92
C ILE A 111 -4.94 -3.75 12.78
N ARG A 112 -4.11 -3.14 13.61
CA ARG A 112 -3.47 -3.77 14.76
C ARG A 112 -4.23 -3.37 16.02
N GLN A 113 -4.79 -4.35 16.72
CA GLN A 113 -5.50 -4.15 17.97
C GLN A 113 -4.76 -4.85 19.12
N ASP A 114 -4.62 -4.17 20.25
CA ASP A 114 -4.26 -4.79 21.53
C ASP A 114 -5.57 -5.20 22.23
N LEU A 115 -5.81 -6.51 22.33
CA LEU A 115 -7.05 -7.04 22.92
C LEU A 115 -7.11 -6.87 24.44
N THR A 116 -5.98 -6.61 25.10
CA THR A 116 -5.94 -6.39 26.55
C THR A 116 -6.12 -4.92 26.89
N ALA A 117 -5.49 -4.02 26.14
CA ALA A 117 -5.66 -2.57 26.32
C ALA A 117 -6.91 -2.01 25.60
N GLY A 118 -7.49 -2.76 24.66
CA GLY A 118 -8.62 -2.30 23.82
C GLY A 118 -8.22 -1.27 22.76
N THR A 119 -6.92 -1.02 22.56
CA THR A 119 -6.41 0.03 21.67
C THR A 119 -6.24 -0.49 20.25
N SER A 120 -6.78 0.24 19.27
CA SER A 120 -6.64 -0.07 17.84
C SER A 120 -5.80 0.99 17.12
N THR A 121 -4.94 0.54 16.21
CA THR A 121 -4.11 1.39 15.36
C THR A 121 -4.22 0.94 13.91
N VAL A 122 -4.38 1.87 12.99
CA VAL A 122 -4.35 1.59 11.55
C VAL A 122 -2.90 1.42 11.12
N VAL A 123 -2.59 0.31 10.45
CA VAL A 123 -1.24 -0.04 10.00
C VAL A 123 -1.08 0.19 8.51
N ALA A 124 -2.10 -0.11 7.72
CA ALA A 124 -2.17 0.21 6.29
C ALA A 124 -3.62 0.46 5.88
N ASN A 125 -3.79 1.34 4.90
CA ASN A 125 -5.05 1.61 4.23
C ASN A 125 -5.13 0.85 2.91
N LYS A 126 -6.34 0.81 2.36
CA LYS A 126 -6.64 0.21 1.05
C LYS A 126 -6.25 -1.27 0.94
N VAL A 127 -6.29 -2.00 2.04
CA VAL A 127 -6.04 -3.45 2.09
C VAL A 127 -7.35 -4.20 1.85
N THR A 128 -7.45 -4.89 0.73
CA THR A 128 -8.68 -5.61 0.33
C THR A 128 -8.63 -7.10 0.66
N THR A 129 -7.45 -7.71 0.61
CA THR A 129 -7.29 -9.12 0.97
C THR A 129 -6.11 -9.32 1.92
N LEU A 130 -6.29 -10.23 2.88
CA LEU A 130 -5.29 -10.61 3.86
C LEU A 130 -5.45 -12.09 4.18
N GLN A 131 -4.34 -12.81 4.14
CA GLN A 131 -4.30 -14.23 4.49
C GLN A 131 -3.01 -14.51 5.23
N PHE A 132 -3.14 -15.31 6.29
CA PHE A 132 -2.04 -15.81 7.08
C PHE A 132 -1.97 -17.32 6.89
N VAL A 133 -0.76 -17.83 6.63
CA VAL A 133 -0.49 -19.25 6.46
C VAL A 133 0.65 -19.63 7.38
N SER A 134 0.36 -20.44 8.40
CA SER A 134 1.38 -20.99 9.29
C SER A 134 1.88 -22.34 8.77
N ASN A 135 3.19 -22.53 8.78
CA ASN A 135 3.83 -23.82 8.59
C ASN A 135 4.52 -24.23 9.89
N ALA A 136 4.39 -25.50 10.29
CA ALA A 136 5.01 -26.04 11.48
C ALA A 136 6.44 -26.54 11.22
N ASN A 137 6.80 -26.86 9.96
CA ASN A 137 8.11 -27.40 9.62
C ASN A 137 8.58 -26.92 8.23
N PRO A 138 9.53 -25.95 8.14
CA PRO A 138 10.06 -25.14 9.24
C PRO A 138 8.99 -24.22 9.86
N PRO A 139 9.16 -23.73 11.11
CA PRO A 139 8.21 -22.85 11.77
C PRO A 139 8.20 -21.47 11.11
N THR A 140 7.33 -21.28 10.12
CA THR A 140 7.21 -20.05 9.34
C THR A 140 5.77 -19.56 9.30
N LEU A 141 5.61 -18.24 9.20
CA LEU A 141 4.33 -17.61 8.93
C LEU A 141 4.43 -16.79 7.64
N THR A 142 3.64 -17.16 6.64
CA THR A 142 3.49 -16.39 5.41
C THR A 142 2.28 -15.46 5.51
N VAL A 143 2.51 -14.21 5.15
CA VAL A 143 1.55 -13.13 5.13
C VAL A 143 1.32 -12.75 3.68
N ASN A 144 0.11 -13.00 3.18
CA ASN A 144 -0.30 -12.58 1.85
C ASN A 144 -1.28 -11.42 2.02
N LEU A 145 -0.96 -10.27 1.43
CA LEU A 145 -1.75 -9.06 1.51
C LEU A 145 -1.93 -8.50 0.10
N THR A 146 -3.13 -8.04 -0.25
CA THR A 146 -3.34 -7.22 -1.45
C THR A 146 -3.90 -5.88 -1.03
N ALA A 147 -3.21 -4.81 -1.43
CA ALA A 147 -3.74 -3.46 -1.36
C ALA A 147 -4.26 -3.03 -2.74
N GLN A 148 -5.35 -2.26 -2.79
CA GLN A 148 -5.96 -1.82 -4.04
C GLN A 148 -6.57 -0.43 -3.88
N ASP A 149 -6.25 0.46 -4.83
CA ASP A 149 -6.85 1.79 -4.90
C ASP A 149 -7.13 2.16 -6.37
N ALA A 150 -8.03 3.11 -6.57
CA ALA A 150 -8.35 3.65 -7.88
C ALA A 150 -7.59 4.96 -8.10
N THR A 151 -7.06 5.16 -9.31
CA THR A 151 -6.55 6.45 -9.76
C THR A 151 -7.68 7.45 -9.96
N ASP A 152 -7.36 8.73 -10.11
CA ASP A 152 -8.34 9.79 -10.39
C ASP A 152 -9.07 9.56 -11.73
N TYR A 153 -8.50 8.70 -12.58
CA TYR A 153 -9.07 8.29 -13.87
C TYR A 153 -9.84 6.96 -13.80
N GLY A 154 -10.02 6.39 -12.61
CA GLY A 154 -10.80 5.15 -12.40
C GLY A 154 -10.04 3.86 -12.68
N THR A 155 -8.73 3.93 -12.97
CA THR A 155 -7.91 2.73 -13.14
C THR A 155 -7.61 2.14 -11.77
N VAL A 156 -8.01 0.89 -11.56
CA VAL A 156 -7.78 0.19 -10.29
C VAL A 156 -6.42 -0.50 -10.30
N ILE A 157 -5.61 -0.25 -9.27
CA ILE A 157 -4.25 -0.76 -9.16
C ILE A 157 -4.15 -1.73 -7.98
N PRO A 158 -4.11 -3.05 -8.23
CA PRO A 158 -3.84 -4.03 -7.20
C PRO A 158 -2.32 -4.17 -6.98
N VAL A 159 -1.92 -4.19 -5.71
CA VAL A 159 -0.54 -4.43 -5.26
C VAL A 159 -0.54 -5.66 -4.35
N PRO A 160 -0.28 -6.86 -4.89
CA PRO A 160 -0.10 -8.05 -4.09
C PRO A 160 1.29 -8.04 -3.43
N LEU A 161 1.35 -8.43 -2.17
CA LEU A 161 2.56 -8.57 -1.38
C LEU A 161 2.50 -9.90 -0.64
N SER A 162 3.59 -10.65 -0.71
CA SER A 162 3.79 -11.88 0.06
C SER A 162 5.09 -11.79 0.82
N ALA A 163 5.06 -12.10 2.12
CA ALA A 163 6.25 -12.16 2.96
C ALA A 163 6.18 -13.36 3.87
N THR A 164 7.33 -14.02 4.06
CA THR A 164 7.47 -15.17 4.96
C THR A 164 8.37 -14.77 6.12
N VAL A 165 7.91 -15.04 7.33
CA VAL A 165 8.62 -14.76 8.58
C VAL A 165 8.98 -16.09 9.23
N GLU A 166 10.26 -16.27 9.52
CA GLU A 166 10.72 -17.38 10.35
C GLU A 166 10.46 -17.06 11.83
N LEU A 167 9.83 -17.99 12.53
CA LEU A 167 9.47 -17.86 13.94
C LEU A 167 10.57 -18.41 14.83
N ARG A 168 10.70 -17.83 16.03
CA ARG A 168 11.64 -18.33 17.03
C ARG A 168 11.12 -19.65 17.62
N ASN A 169 12.01 -20.64 17.65
CA ASN A 169 11.80 -21.93 18.31
C ASN A 169 12.03 -21.80 19.82
#